data_AF-A0A958K6P7-F1
#
_entry.id   AF-A0A958K6P7-F1
#
_cell.length_a   1.000
_cell.length_b   1.000
_cell.length_c   1.000
_cell.angle_alpha   90.00
_cell.angle_beta   90.00
_cell.angle_gamma   90.00
#
_symmetry.space_group_name_H-M   'P 1'
#
loop_
_entity.id
_entity.type
_entity.pdbx_description
1 polymer ?
#
loop_
_entity_poly.entity_id
_entity_poly.type
_entity_poly.pdbx_seq_one_letter_code
_entity_poly.pdbx_strand_id
1 'polypeptide(L)'
;MARITVEDCLTKETNRFSLILLASKRTKQILEGAPVLLDNVKNKAVVTALREIAAGKVRFMSEEDMAKKRAQEQAEREALLAKKEAAAAMNGDSGRSTNGSSAPAEEHIDADSIFKSAAEMAEENKNNSD
;
A
#
# COMPACT_ATOMS: atom_id res chain seq x y z
N MET A 1 -4.95 -32.19 28.90
CA MET A 1 -5.22 -30.77 28.56
C MET A 1 -4.11 -29.95 29.17
N ALA A 2 -3.18 -29.42 28.38
CA ALA A 2 -2.13 -28.59 28.96
C ALA A 2 -2.77 -27.30 29.50
N ARG A 3 -2.52 -26.98 30.77
CA ARG A 3 -2.97 -25.74 31.41
C ARG A 3 -2.06 -24.61 30.93
N ILE A 4 -2.64 -23.46 30.56
CA ILE A 4 -1.92 -22.20 30.31
C ILE A 4 -2.37 -21.24 31.40
N THR A 5 -1.46 -20.44 31.95
CA THR A 5 -1.80 -19.47 32.99
C THR A 5 -1.70 -18.04 32.47
N VAL A 6 -2.25 -17.09 33.22
CA VAL A 6 -2.19 -15.67 32.85
C VAL A 6 -0.76 -15.15 33.06
N GLU A 7 -0.07 -15.67 34.07
CA GLU A 7 1.31 -15.35 34.40
C GLU A 7 2.24 -15.66 33.22
N ASP A 8 2.05 -16.80 32.55
CA ASP A 8 2.82 -17.17 31.34
C ASP A 8 2.69 -16.10 30.24
N CYS A 9 1.50 -15.56 30.06
CA CYS A 9 1.22 -14.53 29.06
C CYS A 9 1.78 -13.16 29.45
N LEU A 10 1.76 -12.83 30.75
CA LEU A 10 2.27 -11.57 31.28
C LEU A 10 3.79 -11.44 31.21
N THR A 11 4.53 -12.56 31.05
CA THR A 11 5.97 -12.50 30.76
C THR A 11 6.29 -11.85 29.42
N LYS A 12 5.34 -11.84 28.48
CA LYS A 12 5.48 -11.25 27.13
C LYS A 12 4.83 -9.89 27.02
N GLU A 13 3.63 -9.75 27.59
CA GLU A 13 2.87 -8.49 27.60
C GLU A 13 2.52 -8.14 29.04
N THR A 14 3.27 -7.22 29.65
CA THR A 14 3.11 -6.89 31.08
C THR A 14 1.78 -6.21 31.39
N ASN A 15 1.18 -5.54 30.39
CA ASN A 15 -0.11 -4.87 30.52
C ASN A 15 -1.27 -5.86 30.29
N ARG A 16 -2.07 -6.07 31.33
CA ARG A 16 -3.24 -6.96 31.32
C ARG A 16 -4.32 -6.53 30.31
N PHE A 17 -4.56 -5.23 30.13
CA PHE A 17 -5.54 -4.74 29.16
C PHE A 17 -5.06 -4.97 27.72
N SER A 18 -3.78 -4.69 27.47
CA SER A 18 -3.15 -4.96 26.18
C SER A 18 -3.18 -6.44 25.85
N LEU A 19 -2.91 -7.32 26.82
CA LEU A 19 -3.03 -8.76 26.68
C LEU A 19 -4.44 -9.19 26.29
N ILE A 20 -5.48 -8.66 26.95
CA ILE A 20 -6.88 -8.98 26.62
C ILE A 20 -7.21 -8.56 25.18
N LEU A 21 -6.79 -7.35 24.79
CA LEU A 21 -7.04 -6.84 23.44
C LEU A 21 -6.33 -7.68 22.38
N LEU A 22 -5.07 -8.03 22.61
CA LEU A 22 -4.26 -8.87 21.73
C LEU A 22 -4.87 -10.27 21.58
N ALA A 23 -5.23 -10.90 22.71
CA ALA A 23 -5.83 -12.23 22.72
C ALA A 23 -7.20 -12.25 22.03
N SER A 24 -8.04 -11.23 22.26
CA SER A 24 -9.34 -11.09 21.60
C SER A 24 -9.18 -10.95 20.08
N LYS A 25 -8.29 -10.06 19.63
CA LYS A 25 -8.01 -9.84 18.21
C LYS A 25 -7.47 -11.11 17.56
N ARG A 26 -6.51 -11.78 18.20
CA ARG A 26 -5.92 -13.01 17.65
C ARG A 26 -6.92 -14.16 17.61
N THR A 27 -7.78 -14.29 18.63
CA THR A 27 -8.86 -15.28 18.65
C THR A 27 -9.78 -15.12 17.43
N LYS A 28 -10.19 -13.88 17.12
CA LYS A 28 -11.03 -13.60 15.94
C LYS A 28 -10.35 -14.06 14.65
N GLN A 29 -9.06 -13.75 14.47
CA GLN A 29 -8.31 -14.19 13.30
C GLN A 29 -8.31 -15.72 13.15
N ILE A 30 -8.09 -16.45 14.25
CA ILE A 30 -8.11 -17.92 14.23
C ILE A 30 -9.51 -18.44 13.86
N LEU A 31 -10.58 -17.81 14.37
CA LEU A 31 -11.95 -18.17 14.04
C LEU A 31 -12.31 -17.85 12.57
N GLU A 32 -11.70 -16.80 12.00
CA GLU A 32 -11.80 -16.44 10.59
C GLU A 32 -10.98 -17.36 9.67
N GLY A 33 -10.26 -18.34 10.22
CA GLY A 33 -9.48 -19.32 9.47
C GLY A 33 -8.01 -18.94 9.27
N ALA A 34 -7.49 -17.95 9.98
CA ALA A 34 -6.06 -17.65 9.95
C ALA A 34 -5.24 -18.85 10.43
N PRO A 35 -4.06 -19.09 9.83
CA PRO A 35 -3.20 -20.20 10.24
C PRO A 35 -2.75 -20.03 11.69
N VAL A 36 -2.77 -21.14 12.42
CA VAL A 36 -2.26 -21.23 13.77
C VAL A 36 -0.74 -21.40 13.70
N LEU A 37 -0.02 -20.64 14.53
CA LEU A 37 1.44 -20.58 14.54
C LEU A 37 2.07 -21.64 15.46
N LEU A 38 1.26 -22.38 16.23
CA LEU A 38 1.69 -23.45 17.12
C LEU A 38 1.18 -24.80 16.62
N ASP A 39 2.01 -25.83 16.79
CA ASP A 39 1.69 -27.18 16.34
C ASP A 39 0.50 -27.76 17.12
N ASN A 40 -0.62 -27.90 16.42
CA ASN A 40 -1.78 -28.74 16.68
C ASN A 40 -2.06 -29.10 18.15
N VAL A 41 -2.35 -28.09 18.97
CA VAL A 41 -2.97 -28.33 20.28
C VAL A 41 -4.48 -28.25 20.10
N LYS A 42 -5.20 -29.37 20.24
CA LYS A 42 -6.68 -29.45 20.24
C LYS A 42 -7.27 -28.57 21.36
N ASN A 43 -7.36 -27.28 21.12
CA ASN A 43 -7.82 -26.26 22.05
C ASN A 43 -8.82 -25.33 21.37
N LYS A 44 -9.67 -24.69 22.17
CA LYS A 44 -10.50 -23.58 21.69
C LYS A 44 -9.61 -22.43 21.21
N ALA A 45 -10.08 -21.68 20.20
CA ALA A 45 -9.34 -20.58 19.60
C ALA A 45 -8.75 -19.59 20.63
N VAL A 46 -9.50 -19.29 21.70
CA VAL A 46 -9.05 -18.43 22.82
C VAL A 46 -7.78 -18.97 23.49
N VAL A 47 -7.77 -20.27 23.80
CA VAL A 47 -6.64 -20.92 24.47
C VAL A 47 -5.45 -21.03 23.53
N THR A 48 -5.69 -21.28 22.24
CA THR A 48 -4.64 -21.26 21.21
C THR A 48 -4.00 -19.88 21.08
N ALA A 49 -4.80 -18.81 21.05
CA ALA A 49 -4.30 -17.44 21.00
C ALA A 49 -3.43 -17.09 22.22
N LEU A 50 -3.88 -17.42 23.44
CA LEU A 50 -3.09 -17.19 24.65
C LEU A 50 -1.76 -17.96 24.64
N ARG A 51 -1.76 -19.20 24.11
CA ARG A 51 -0.54 -19.98 23.94
C ARG A 51 0.43 -19.37 22.94
N GLU A 52 -0.07 -18.84 21.83
CA GLU A 52 0.76 -18.14 20.84
C GLU A 52 1.38 -16.87 21.41
N ILE A 53 0.64 -16.15 22.26
CA ILE A 53 1.13 -14.97 22.98
C ILE A 53 2.21 -15.38 23.99
N ALA A 54 1.96 -16.39 24.84
CA ALA A 54 2.96 -16.88 25.80
C ALA A 54 4.24 -17.40 25.10
N ALA A 55 4.10 -18.02 23.92
CA ALA A 55 5.23 -18.44 23.09
C ALA A 55 5.94 -17.27 22.37
N GLY A 56 5.44 -16.04 22.47
CA GLY A 56 6.01 -14.85 21.82
C GLY A 56 5.81 -14.81 20.30
N LYS A 57 4.95 -15.68 19.73
CA LYS A 57 4.66 -15.72 18.29
C LYS A 57 3.68 -14.62 17.87
N VAL A 58 2.86 -14.14 18.81
CA VAL A 58 1.90 -13.06 18.62
C VAL A 58 2.21 -11.93 19.61
N ARG A 59 2.42 -10.73 19.09
CA ARG A 59 2.73 -9.50 19.84
C ARG A 59 2.19 -8.28 19.09
N PHE A 60 2.16 -7.13 19.74
CA PHE A 60 1.99 -5.87 19.02
C PHE A 60 3.21 -5.60 18.14
N MET A 61 2.98 -5.12 16.93
CA MET A 61 4.07 -4.68 16.06
C MET A 61 4.73 -3.46 16.67
N SER A 62 6.05 -3.48 16.82
CA SER A 62 6.80 -2.29 17.20
C SER A 62 6.79 -1.26 16.07
N GLU A 63 7.18 -0.02 16.37
CA GLU A 63 7.35 1.02 15.36
C GLU A 63 8.36 0.59 14.28
N GLU A 64 9.43 -0.10 14.68
CA GLU A 64 10.41 -0.67 13.77
C GLU A 64 9.81 -1.75 12.86
N ASP A 65 8.99 -2.66 13.40
CA ASP A 65 8.31 -3.69 12.62
C ASP A 65 7.37 -3.07 11.59
N MET A 66 6.66 -2.01 11.97
CA MET A 66 5.78 -1.25 11.07
C MET A 66 6.59 -0.50 10.00
N ALA A 67 7.74 0.07 10.35
CA ALA A 67 8.63 0.74 9.40
C ALA A 67 9.20 -0.25 8.37
N LYS A 68 9.67 -1.42 8.82
CA LYS A 68 10.16 -2.50 7.94
C LYS A 68 9.07 -2.98 6.98
N LYS A 69 7.84 -3.17 7.48
CA LYS A 69 6.70 -3.56 6.65
C LYS A 69 6.38 -2.50 5.58
N ARG A 70 6.36 -1.21 5.95
CA ARG A 70 6.14 -0.11 4.99
C ARG A 70 7.25 -0.05 3.93
N ALA A 71 8.50 -0.23 4.33
CA ALA A 71 9.63 -0.25 3.40
C ALA A 71 9.55 -1.45 2.43
N GLN A 72 9.15 -2.63 2.93
CA GLN A 72 8.89 -3.80 2.09
C GLN A 72 7.76 -3.55 1.08
N GLU A 73 6.65 -2.98 1.53
CA GLU A 73 5.52 -2.64 0.65
C GLU A 73 5.90 -1.57 -0.40
N GLN A 74 6.75 -0.60 -0.04
CA GLN A 74 7.27 0.41 -0.98
C GLN A 74 8.17 -0.24 -2.04
N ALA A 75 9.13 -1.08 -1.62
CA ALA A 75 10.01 -1.79 -2.53
C ALA A 75 9.22 -2.73 -3.48
N GLU A 76 8.20 -3.42 -2.98
CA GLU A 76 7.33 -4.26 -3.81
C GLU A 76 6.53 -3.43 -4.84
N ARG A 77 6.02 -2.25 -4.44
CA ARG A 77 5.31 -1.35 -5.36
C ARG A 77 6.24 -0.77 -6.42
N GLU A 78 7.43 -0.34 -6.03
CA GLU A 78 8.46 0.16 -6.95
C GLU A 78 8.88 -0.93 -7.94
N ALA A 79 9.09 -2.16 -7.48
CA ALA A 79 9.39 -3.31 -8.35
C ALA A 79 8.25 -3.62 -9.32
N LEU A 80 6.99 -3.52 -8.89
CA LEU A 80 5.83 -3.73 -9.75
C LEU A 80 5.71 -2.62 -10.81
N LEU A 81 5.97 -1.37 -10.46
CA LEU A 81 5.98 -0.24 -11.38
C LEU A 81 7.07 -0.44 -12.46
N ALA A 82 8.29 -0.75 -12.06
CA ALA A 82 9.40 -1.00 -12.98
C ALA A 82 9.10 -2.17 -13.94
N LYS A 83 8.47 -3.25 -13.45
CA LYS A 83 8.06 -4.38 -14.29
C LYS A 83 6.97 -3.99 -15.30
N LYS A 84 6.06 -3.10 -14.92
CA LYS A 84 5.01 -2.57 -15.81
C LYS A 84 5.60 -1.65 -16.88
N GLU A 85 6.56 -0.80 -16.53
CA GLU A 85 7.28 0.07 -17.47
C GLU A 85 8.10 -0.73 -18.49
N ALA A 86 8.81 -1.77 -18.05
CA ALA A 86 9.55 -2.66 -18.94
C ALA A 86 8.64 -3.42 -19.93
N ALA A 87 7.45 -3.85 -19.50
CA ALA A 87 6.47 -4.50 -20.36
C ALA A 87 5.85 -3.53 -21.40
N ALA A 88 5.68 -2.24 -21.05
CA ALA A 88 5.18 -1.24 -21.97
C ALA A 88 6.18 -0.92 -23.10
N ALA A 89 7.48 -0.96 -22.82
CA ALA A 89 8.53 -0.75 -23.83
C ALA A 89 8.58 -1.85 -24.91
N MET A 90 8.06 -3.06 -24.63
CA MET A 90 8.06 -4.18 -25.59
C MET A 90 6.86 -4.20 -26.56
N ASN A 91 5.76 -3.49 -26.26
CA ASN A 91 4.59 -3.38 -27.16
C ASN A 91 4.69 -2.18 -28.14
N GLY A 92 5.87 -1.56 -28.25
CA GLY A 92 6.10 -0.35 -29.04
C GLY A 92 6.76 -0.55 -30.40
N ASP A 93 6.81 -1.75 -30.98
CA ASP A 93 7.39 -1.98 -32.31
C ASP A 93 6.48 -2.85 -33.21
N SER A 94 5.41 -2.26 -33.72
CA SER A 94 4.79 -2.69 -34.97
C SER A 94 4.13 -1.50 -35.67
N GLY A 95 4.95 -0.68 -36.33
CA GLY A 95 4.45 0.49 -37.07
C GLY A 95 5.47 1.31 -37.84
N ARG A 96 6.63 0.75 -38.22
CA ARG A 96 7.54 1.41 -39.17
C ARG A 96 7.07 1.12 -40.61
N SER A 97 6.09 1.88 -41.09
CA SER A 97 5.91 2.08 -42.55
C SER A 97 6.46 3.45 -42.91
N THR A 98 7.66 3.44 -43.48
CA THR A 98 8.29 4.60 -44.10
C THR A 98 7.53 5.00 -45.37
N ASN A 99 7.19 6.28 -45.50
CA ASN A 99 7.64 7.12 -46.63
C ASN A 99 7.10 8.55 -46.52
N GLY A 100 7.97 9.51 -46.85
CA GLY A 100 7.53 10.82 -47.38
C GLY A 100 7.81 12.04 -46.50
N SER A 101 9.07 12.51 -46.53
CA SER A 101 9.44 13.93 -46.70
C SER A 101 8.53 15.04 -46.14
N SER A 102 8.99 15.71 -45.08
CA SER A 102 9.42 17.14 -45.08
C SER A 102 9.37 17.70 -43.66
N ALA A 103 10.52 18.18 -43.14
CA ALA A 103 10.53 19.14 -42.05
C ALA A 103 9.88 20.45 -42.54
N PRO A 104 9.16 21.21 -41.67
CA PRO A 104 9.88 22.27 -40.96
C PRO A 104 9.39 22.60 -39.53
N ALA A 105 10.27 23.30 -38.82
CA ALA A 105 10.05 24.27 -37.74
C ALA A 105 9.49 23.81 -36.38
N GLU A 106 10.35 23.91 -35.36
CA GLU A 106 9.99 23.98 -33.94
C GLU A 106 9.24 25.30 -33.67
N GLU A 107 8.07 25.23 -33.01
CA GLU A 107 7.46 26.40 -32.34
C GLU A 107 7.53 26.20 -30.83
N HIS A 108 8.42 26.95 -30.20
CA HIS A 108 8.48 27.13 -28.76
C HIS A 108 7.26 27.96 -28.33
N ILE A 109 6.34 27.36 -27.58
CA ILE A 109 5.19 28.08 -27.01
C ILE A 109 5.62 28.67 -25.66
N ASP A 110 5.90 29.96 -25.63
CA ASP A 110 6.13 30.70 -24.39
C ASP A 110 4.81 30.91 -23.64
N ALA A 111 4.78 30.55 -22.35
CA ALA A 111 3.58 30.60 -21.50
C ALA A 111 2.96 32.00 -21.36
N ASP A 112 3.70 33.06 -21.70
CA ASP A 112 3.23 34.44 -21.68
C ASP A 112 2.30 34.80 -22.87
N SER A 113 2.37 34.07 -23.99
CA SER A 113 1.52 34.32 -25.17
C SER A 113 0.06 33.88 -24.94
N ILE A 114 -0.14 32.80 -24.18
CA ILE A 114 -1.48 32.24 -23.91
C ILE A 114 -2.32 33.21 -23.07
N PHE A 115 -1.70 33.91 -22.11
CA PHE A 115 -2.44 34.79 -21.21
C PHE A 115 -2.84 36.12 -21.88
N LYS A 116 -2.09 36.59 -22.87
CA LYS A 116 -2.40 37.82 -23.62
C LYS A 116 -3.61 37.65 -24.54
N SER A 117 -3.73 36.48 -25.18
CA SER A 117 -4.84 36.19 -26.11
C SER A 117 -6.21 36.13 -25.40
N ALA A 118 -6.25 35.72 -24.13
CA ALA A 118 -7.49 35.71 -23.35
C ALA A 118 -7.98 37.11 -22.92
N ALA A 119 -7.05 38.07 -22.76
CA ALA A 119 -7.41 39.43 -22.38
C ALA A 119 -7.97 40.25 -23.56
N GLU A 120 -7.48 40.00 -24.77
CA GLU A 120 -7.91 40.71 -25.99
C GLU A 120 -9.29 40.27 -26.49
N MET A 121 -9.69 39.01 -26.24
CA MET A 121 -11.03 38.50 -26.63
C MET A 121 -12.19 39.03 -25.76
N ALA A 122 -11.92 39.66 -24.62
CA ALA A 122 -12.95 40.16 -23.71
C ALA A 122 -13.45 41.58 -24.05
N GLU A 123 -12.71 42.36 -24.85
CA GLU A 123 -13.11 43.74 -25.20
C GLU A 123 -13.97 43.82 -26.46
N GLU A 124 -13.91 42.85 -27.38
CA GLU A 124 -14.61 42.94 -28.67
C GLU A 124 -16.12 42.66 -28.56
N ASN A 125 -16.58 42.00 -27.49
CA ASN A 125 -17.98 41.60 -27.31
C ASN A 125 -18.87 42.67 -26.63
N LYS A 126 -18.34 43.87 -26.36
CA LYS A 126 -19.12 45.02 -25.86
C LYS A 126 -19.54 46.01 -26.95
N ASN A 127 -18.97 45.92 -28.15
CA ASN A 127 -19.18 46.90 -29.22
C ASN A 127 -20.18 46.44 -30.30
N ASN A 128 -20.84 45.30 -30.12
CA ASN A 128 -21.77 44.74 -31.12
C ASN A 128 -23.20 44.55 -30.61
N SER A 129 -23.64 45.42 -29.68
CA SER A 129 -24.99 45.38 -29.12
C SER A 129 -25.69 46.76 -29.08
N ASP A 130 -25.36 47.64 -30.03
CA ASP A 130 -26.24 48.74 -30.44
C ASP A 130 -27.11 48.31 -31.63
#